data_AF-A0A4Z0P5D1-F1
#
_entry.id   AF-A0A4Z0P5D1-F1
#
_cell.length_a   1.000
_cell.length_b   1.000
_cell.length_c   1.000
_cell.angle_alpha   90.00
_cell.angle_beta   90.00
_cell.angle_gamma   90.00
#
_symmetry.space_group_name_H-M   'P 1'
#
loop_
_entity.id
_entity.type
_entity.pdbx_description
1 polymer ?
#
loop_
_entity_poly.entity_id
_entity_poly.type
_entity_poly.pdbx_seq_one_letter_code
_entity_poly.pdbx_strand_id
1 'polypeptide(L)'
;MNMRLRYFTLLFLNVLLLLSVAGCTKKEEAEPKPTASYQINDQLVNCQVSTTHESNGGYDYLEIHLTSSPQPSSGPEVLKLYFYKLSGQPVAAYELADIVLYDSANPKGAPFDNDEAILTQAADGSFSGTFQGRRSVLVGFVNQKDYVLSAGVFSKARL
;
A
#
# COMPACT_ATOMS: atom_id res chain seq x y z
N MET A 1 50.17 -67.28 -9.49
CA MET A 1 49.72 -66.57 -10.70
C MET A 1 48.31 -67.09 -11.03
N ASN A 2 47.40 -66.22 -11.48
CA ASN A 2 45.95 -66.41 -11.73
C ASN A 2 45.09 -66.14 -10.48
N MET A 3 44.51 -64.95 -10.28
CA MET A 3 43.50 -64.19 -11.04
C MET A 3 42.07 -64.73 -10.83
N ARG A 4 41.18 -63.79 -10.47
CA ARG A 4 39.70 -63.78 -10.52
C ARG A 4 38.96 -64.16 -9.23
N LEU A 5 38.60 -63.14 -8.47
CA LEU A 5 37.25 -63.06 -7.91
C LEU A 5 36.75 -61.62 -8.08
N ARG A 6 36.13 -61.40 -9.25
CA ARG A 6 35.41 -60.18 -9.58
C ARG A 6 33.93 -60.36 -9.19
N TYR A 7 33.29 -59.23 -8.92
CA TYR A 7 31.84 -59.01 -8.94
C TYR A 7 31.04 -59.58 -7.77
N PHE A 8 30.99 -58.89 -6.63
CA PHE A 8 29.81 -59.06 -5.75
C PHE A 8 29.35 -57.82 -4.96
N THR A 9 29.94 -56.63 -5.17
CA THR A 9 29.74 -55.52 -4.21
C THR A 9 29.39 -54.18 -4.88
N LEU A 10 28.53 -54.19 -5.90
CA LEU A 10 28.11 -52.96 -6.59
C LEU A 10 26.61 -52.92 -6.91
N LEU A 11 25.76 -53.46 -6.03
CA LEU A 11 24.30 -53.50 -6.27
C LEU A 11 23.41 -52.97 -5.13
N PHE A 12 23.96 -52.33 -4.11
CA PHE A 12 23.17 -51.85 -2.96
C PHE A 12 23.47 -50.42 -2.52
N LEU A 13 23.85 -49.53 -3.44
CA LEU A 13 24.10 -48.13 -3.10
C LEU A 13 23.56 -47.12 -4.12
N ASN A 14 22.41 -47.40 -4.75
CA ASN A 14 21.79 -46.46 -5.69
C ASN A 14 20.29 -46.21 -5.46
N VAL A 15 19.67 -46.76 -4.39
CA VAL A 15 18.23 -46.56 -4.14
C VAL A 15 17.93 -45.52 -3.05
N LEU A 16 18.91 -45.13 -2.23
CA LEU A 16 18.69 -44.15 -1.16
C LEU A 16 18.90 -42.68 -1.55
N LEU A 17 19.35 -42.38 -2.78
CA LEU A 17 19.60 -41.00 -3.22
C LEU A 17 18.45 -40.37 -4.02
N LEU A 18 17.32 -41.06 -4.21
CA LEU A 18 16.20 -40.56 -5.04
C LEU A 18 15.02 -40.01 -4.22
N LEU A 19 15.10 -39.99 -2.88
CA LEU A 19 14.02 -39.49 -2.01
C LEU A 19 14.26 -38.08 -1.45
N SER A 20 15.38 -37.43 -1.75
CA SER A 20 15.72 -36.11 -1.17
C SER A 20 15.27 -34.90 -2.00
N VAL A 21 14.59 -35.07 -3.13
CA VAL A 21 14.20 -33.94 -4.02
C VAL A 21 12.73 -33.51 -3.90
N ALA A 22 11.91 -34.22 -3.12
CA ALA A 22 10.47 -33.92 -2.99
C ALA A 22 10.12 -33.03 -1.78
N GLY A 23 11.03 -32.12 -1.42
CA GLY A 23 10.91 -31.33 -0.19
C GLY A 23 11.17 -29.83 -0.35
N CYS A 24 11.10 -29.26 -1.56
CA CYS A 24 10.86 -27.82 -1.67
C CYS A 24 9.39 -27.59 -1.33
N THR A 25 9.04 -27.66 -0.04
CA THR A 25 7.88 -26.94 0.48
C THR A 25 8.09 -25.49 0.06
N LYS A 26 7.34 -25.08 -0.97
CA LYS A 26 7.17 -23.69 -1.36
C LYS A 26 6.79 -22.98 -0.07
N LYS A 27 7.76 -22.29 0.53
CA LYS A 27 7.48 -21.39 1.65
C LYS A 27 6.50 -20.40 1.05
N GLU A 28 5.24 -20.50 1.47
CA GLU A 28 4.23 -19.51 1.15
C GLU A 28 4.79 -18.20 1.70
N GLU A 29 5.38 -17.41 0.81
CA GLU A 29 5.85 -16.08 1.16
C GLU A 29 4.58 -15.31 1.47
N ALA A 30 4.44 -14.94 2.76
CA ALA A 30 3.31 -14.17 3.20
C ALA A 30 3.16 -12.97 2.26
N GLU A 31 1.97 -12.82 1.70
CA GLU A 31 1.73 -11.76 0.74
C GLU A 31 2.12 -10.40 1.36
N PRO A 32 2.89 -9.56 0.66
CA PRO A 32 3.30 -8.27 1.20
C PRO A 32 2.08 -7.51 1.69
N LYS A 33 2.07 -7.16 2.98
CA LYS A 33 0.95 -6.42 3.57
C LYS A 33 0.83 -5.07 2.85
N PRO A 34 -0.40 -4.59 2.61
CA PRO A 34 -0.60 -3.24 2.12
C PRO A 34 0.06 -2.23 3.06
N THR A 35 0.85 -1.33 2.50
CA THR A 35 1.58 -0.30 3.23
C THR A 35 1.40 1.04 2.56
N ALA A 36 1.46 2.09 3.36
CA ALA A 36 1.49 3.46 2.88
C ALA A 36 2.42 4.31 3.74
N SER A 37 2.89 5.41 3.19
CA SER A 37 3.67 6.40 3.91
C SER A 37 3.57 7.77 3.24
N TYR A 38 3.75 8.82 4.01
CA TYR A 38 3.87 10.18 3.49
C TYR A 38 4.76 11.01 4.42
N GLN A 39 5.26 12.14 3.92
CA GLN A 39 5.94 13.13 4.74
C GLN A 39 5.00 14.31 4.98
N ILE A 40 4.94 14.80 6.22
CA ILE A 40 4.30 16.06 6.57
C ILE A 40 5.28 16.91 7.37
N ASN A 41 5.62 18.10 6.88
CA ASN A 41 6.60 18.99 7.51
C ASN A 41 7.92 18.26 7.90
N ASP A 42 8.48 17.52 6.93
CA ASP A 42 9.70 16.69 7.10
C ASP A 42 9.58 15.48 8.05
N GLN A 43 8.41 15.24 8.63
CA GLN A 43 8.15 14.04 9.42
C GLN A 43 7.58 12.92 8.55
N LEU A 44 8.28 11.78 8.51
CA LEU A 44 7.76 10.57 7.89
C LEU A 44 6.66 9.94 8.76
N VAL A 45 5.50 9.72 8.15
CA VAL A 45 4.37 8.98 8.72
C VAL A 45 4.25 7.66 7.97
N ASN A 46 4.32 6.54 8.71
CA ASN A 46 4.01 5.21 8.18
C ASN A 46 2.55 4.88 8.46
N CYS A 47 1.88 4.21 7.53
CA CYS A 47 0.45 3.97 7.58
C CYS A 47 0.10 2.53 7.21
N GLN A 48 -1.01 2.07 7.78
CA GLN A 48 -1.81 0.98 7.25
C GLN A 48 -2.78 1.54 6.22
N VAL A 49 -3.01 0.79 5.15
CA VAL A 49 -3.96 1.17 4.08
C VAL A 49 -5.24 0.37 4.21
N SER A 50 -6.38 1.04 4.00
CA SER A 50 -7.66 0.41 3.71
C SER A 50 -8.38 1.18 2.61
N THR A 51 -9.37 0.56 1.99
CA THR A 51 -10.08 1.16 0.86
C THR A 51 -11.57 0.95 0.98
N THR A 52 -12.35 1.94 0.55
CA THR A 52 -13.79 1.80 0.33
C THR A 52 -14.13 2.21 -1.10
N HIS A 53 -15.12 1.54 -1.69
CA HIS A 53 -15.61 1.86 -3.02
C HIS A 53 -17.13 1.96 -3.01
N GLU A 54 -17.66 3.02 -3.60
CA GLU A 54 -19.08 3.28 -3.71
C GLU A 54 -19.42 3.77 -5.12
N SER A 55 -20.54 3.32 -5.67
CA SER A 55 -21.07 3.81 -6.95
C SER A 55 -22.48 4.34 -6.76
N ASN A 56 -22.77 5.54 -7.27
CA ASN A 56 -24.09 6.19 -7.12
C ASN A 56 -24.86 6.36 -8.45
N GLY A 57 -24.52 5.55 -9.47
CA GLY A 57 -25.19 5.56 -10.78
C GLY A 57 -24.73 6.67 -11.73
N GLY A 58 -24.04 7.71 -11.23
CA GLY A 58 -23.36 8.72 -12.05
C GLY A 58 -21.83 8.71 -11.88
N TYR A 59 -21.36 8.41 -10.67
CA TYR A 59 -19.96 8.40 -10.30
C TYR A 59 -19.59 7.11 -9.57
N ASP A 60 -18.33 6.71 -9.75
CA ASP A 60 -17.67 5.71 -8.92
C ASP A 60 -16.66 6.45 -8.03
N TYR A 61 -16.77 6.24 -6.72
CA TYR A 61 -15.90 6.81 -5.69
C TYR A 61 -15.00 5.72 -5.11
N LEU A 62 -13.74 6.08 -4.93
CA LEU A 62 -12.73 5.24 -4.31
C LEU A 62 -12.07 6.06 -3.20
N GLU A 63 -12.25 5.65 -1.95
CA GLU A 63 -11.55 6.28 -0.83
C GLU A 63 -10.38 5.40 -0.41
N ILE A 64 -9.18 5.98 -0.34
CA ILE A 64 -8.00 5.35 0.26
C ILE A 64 -7.82 5.95 1.66
N HIS A 65 -7.87 5.12 2.70
CA HIS A 65 -7.67 5.55 4.09
C HIS A 65 -6.28 5.13 4.56
N LEU A 66 -5.47 6.11 4.95
CA LEU A 66 -4.13 5.92 5.46
C LEU A 66 -4.14 6.15 6.98
N THR A 67 -4.15 5.06 7.74
CA THR A 67 -4.21 5.09 9.20
C THR A 67 -2.79 4.99 9.75
N SER A 68 -2.32 6.00 10.50
CA SER A 68 -0.94 6.03 11.01
C SER A 68 -0.57 4.80 11.87
N SER A 69 0.68 4.36 11.80
CA SER A 69 1.17 3.19 12.52
C SER A 69 2.65 3.34 12.86
N PRO A 70 3.02 3.45 14.15
CA PRO A 70 2.14 3.48 15.33
C PRO A 70 1.27 4.75 15.36
N GLN A 71 0.15 4.66 16.08
CA GLN A 71 -0.75 5.80 16.30
C GLN A 71 -0.07 6.86 17.20
N PRO A 72 -0.24 8.16 16.91
CA PRO A 72 0.21 9.23 17.79
C PRO A 72 -0.41 9.15 19.19
N SER A 73 0.30 9.63 20.20
CA SER A 73 -0.23 9.71 21.57
C SER A 73 -1.41 10.68 21.71
N SER A 74 -1.57 11.61 20.77
CA SER A 74 -2.70 12.54 20.69
C SER A 74 -4.00 11.88 20.23
N GLY A 75 -3.95 10.62 19.78
CA GLY A 75 -5.10 9.85 19.33
C GLY A 75 -5.00 9.41 17.87
N PRO A 76 -6.07 8.79 17.35
CA PRO A 76 -6.10 8.28 15.99
C PRO A 76 -5.85 9.35 14.92
N GLU A 77 -4.96 9.07 13.97
CA GLU A 77 -4.73 9.90 12.78
C GLU A 77 -5.01 9.10 11.51
N VAL A 78 -5.86 9.65 10.64
CA VAL A 78 -6.24 9.06 9.35
C VAL A 78 -6.18 10.13 8.26
N LEU A 79 -5.37 9.90 7.23
CA LEU A 79 -5.40 10.70 6.00
C LEU A 79 -6.26 9.98 4.96
N LYS A 80 -7.29 10.65 4.44
CA LYS A 80 -8.16 10.11 3.39
C LYS A 80 -7.86 10.74 2.05
N LEU A 81 -7.75 9.91 1.01
CA LEU A 81 -7.63 10.31 -0.38
C LEU A 81 -8.94 9.95 -1.09
N TYR A 82 -9.59 10.94 -1.68
CA TYR A 82 -10.89 10.78 -2.34
C TYR A 82 -10.73 10.79 -3.85
N PHE A 83 -10.81 9.62 -4.48
CA PHE A 83 -10.79 9.50 -5.93
C PHE A 83 -12.21 9.36 -6.47
N TYR A 84 -12.47 9.94 -7.63
CA TYR A 84 -13.73 9.73 -8.36
C TYR A 84 -13.51 9.62 -9.86
N LYS A 85 -14.45 8.97 -10.54
CA LYS A 85 -14.58 8.98 -12.00
C LYS A 85 -16.06 8.88 -12.37
N LEU A 86 -16.42 9.19 -13.61
CA LEU A 86 -17.77 8.88 -14.10
C LEU A 86 -17.96 7.36 -14.17
N SER A 87 -19.15 6.90 -13.81
CA SER A 87 -19.46 5.47 -13.88
C SER A 87 -19.29 4.94 -15.30
N GLY A 88 -18.66 3.75 -15.41
CA GLY A 88 -18.34 3.12 -16.69
C GLY A 88 -17.05 3.59 -17.37
N GLN A 89 -16.39 4.64 -16.86
CA GLN A 89 -15.05 5.02 -17.34
C GLN A 89 -13.97 4.03 -16.86
N PRO A 90 -12.86 3.90 -17.60
CA PRO A 90 -11.73 3.06 -17.18
C PRO A 90 -11.12 3.57 -15.87
N VAL A 91 -10.41 2.69 -15.17
CA VAL A 91 -9.75 3.02 -13.89
C VAL A 91 -8.73 4.15 -14.01
N ALA A 92 -8.09 4.30 -15.17
CA ALA A 92 -7.19 5.42 -15.45
C ALA A 92 -7.89 6.79 -15.45
N ALA A 93 -9.22 6.84 -15.42
CA ALA A 93 -10.00 8.08 -15.34
C ALA A 93 -10.29 8.53 -13.89
N TYR A 94 -9.83 7.78 -12.87
CA TYR A 94 -9.92 8.26 -11.50
C TYR A 94 -9.05 9.51 -11.32
N GLU A 95 -9.68 10.57 -10.82
CA GLU A 95 -9.03 11.80 -10.41
C GLU A 95 -9.08 11.93 -8.88
N LEU A 96 -8.00 12.42 -8.27
CA LEU A 96 -7.99 12.75 -6.85
C LEU A 96 -8.73 14.08 -6.63
N ALA A 97 -9.92 14.01 -6.05
CA ALA A 97 -10.75 15.17 -5.72
C ALA A 97 -10.26 15.90 -4.47
N ASP A 98 -9.92 15.17 -3.40
CA ASP A 98 -9.61 15.76 -2.10
C ASP A 98 -8.66 14.89 -1.28
N ILE A 99 -7.90 15.54 -0.40
CA ILE A 99 -7.03 14.94 0.59
C ILE A 99 -7.40 15.53 1.94
N VAL A 100 -7.90 14.70 2.87
CA VAL A 100 -8.41 15.19 4.16
C VAL A 100 -7.75 14.47 5.31
N LEU A 101 -7.10 15.23 6.19
CA LEU A 101 -6.51 14.73 7.43
C LEU A 101 -7.53 14.79 8.57
N TYR A 102 -7.77 13.66 9.21
CA TYR A 102 -8.57 13.55 10.43
C TYR A 102 -7.66 13.20 11.59
N ASP A 103 -7.66 14.04 12.62
CA ASP A 103 -6.94 13.84 13.87
C ASP A 103 -7.75 14.44 15.04
N SER A 104 -7.22 14.36 16.26
CA SER A 104 -7.89 14.90 17.45
C SER A 104 -8.00 16.43 17.46
N ALA A 105 -7.16 17.15 16.72
CA ALA A 105 -7.23 18.60 16.57
C ALA A 105 -8.23 19.03 15.45
N ASN A 106 -8.48 18.15 14.48
CA ASN A 106 -9.28 18.37 13.29
C ASN A 106 -10.33 17.24 13.14
N PRO A 107 -11.27 17.08 14.09
CA PRO A 107 -12.24 15.99 14.06
C PRO A 107 -13.23 16.07 12.88
N LYS A 108 -13.36 17.26 12.26
CA LYS A 108 -14.17 17.48 11.05
C LYS A 108 -13.39 17.32 9.75
N GLY A 109 -12.09 17.02 9.83
CA GLY A 109 -11.20 16.96 8.68
C GLY A 109 -10.50 18.30 8.42
N ALA A 110 -9.25 18.20 8.00
CA ALA A 110 -8.41 19.28 7.54
C ALA A 110 -8.06 19.02 6.06
N PRO A 111 -8.67 19.76 5.12
CA PRO A 111 -8.43 19.54 3.69
C PRO A 111 -7.05 20.06 3.27
N PHE A 112 -6.47 19.39 2.27
CA PHE A 112 -5.29 19.81 1.52
C PHE A 112 -5.70 20.00 0.06
N ASP A 113 -5.20 21.07 -0.55
CA ASP A 113 -5.25 21.23 -1.99
C ASP A 113 -4.41 20.11 -2.62
N ASN A 114 -5.00 19.40 -3.58
CA ASN A 114 -4.30 18.38 -4.36
C ASN A 114 -3.36 19.06 -5.36
N ASP A 115 -2.07 18.71 -5.30
CA ASP A 115 -1.07 19.18 -6.25
C ASP A 115 -0.88 18.18 -7.39
N GLU A 116 -0.67 16.89 -7.06
CA GLU A 116 -0.44 15.81 -8.03
C GLU A 116 -0.78 14.46 -7.41
N ALA A 117 -1.40 13.58 -8.18
CA ALA A 117 -1.63 12.20 -7.77
C ALA A 117 -1.61 11.24 -8.96
N ILE A 118 -1.13 10.03 -8.70
CA ILE A 118 -1.12 8.93 -9.66
C ILE A 118 -1.84 7.75 -9.01
N LEU A 119 -2.81 7.18 -9.72
CA LEU A 119 -3.48 5.95 -9.32
C LEU A 119 -3.25 4.87 -10.37
N THR A 120 -2.88 3.68 -9.91
CA THR A 120 -2.72 2.48 -10.74
C THR A 120 -3.50 1.35 -10.13
N GLN A 121 -4.09 0.50 -10.97
CA GLN A 121 -4.71 -0.74 -10.53
C GLN A 121 -3.95 -1.91 -11.13
N ALA A 122 -3.56 -2.84 -10.26
CA ALA A 122 -2.93 -4.08 -10.66
C ALA A 122 -3.97 -5.10 -11.16
N ALA A 123 -3.49 -6.13 -11.86
CA ALA A 123 -4.36 -7.18 -12.41
C ALA A 123 -5.12 -7.97 -11.33
N ASP A 124 -4.64 -7.96 -10.08
CA ASP A 124 -5.32 -8.55 -8.91
C ASP A 124 -6.42 -7.64 -8.33
N GLY A 125 -6.70 -6.50 -8.98
CA GLY A 125 -7.70 -5.53 -8.57
C GLY A 125 -7.22 -4.53 -7.51
N SER A 126 -6.01 -4.70 -6.97
CA SER A 126 -5.48 -3.80 -5.94
C SER A 126 -5.03 -2.46 -6.51
N PHE A 127 -5.17 -1.39 -5.72
CA PHE A 127 -4.79 -0.03 -6.08
C PHE A 127 -3.46 0.36 -5.45
N SER A 128 -2.62 1.06 -6.21
CA SER A 128 -1.37 1.66 -5.73
C SER A 128 -1.23 3.05 -6.32
N GLY A 129 -0.57 3.95 -5.60
CA GLY A 129 -0.49 5.32 -6.07
C GLY A 129 0.50 6.19 -5.33
N THR A 130 0.68 7.39 -5.87
CA THR A 130 1.43 8.47 -5.26
C THR A 130 0.54 9.70 -5.11
N PHE A 131 0.84 10.53 -4.13
CA PHE A 131 0.11 11.77 -3.90
C PHE A 131 0.99 12.83 -3.24
N GLN A 132 0.62 14.09 -3.47
CA GLN A 132 1.17 15.25 -2.80
C GLN A 132 0.07 16.30 -2.66
N GLY A 133 0.17 17.12 -1.63
CA GLY A 133 -0.83 18.16 -1.37
C GLY A 133 -0.31 19.23 -0.43
N ARG A 134 -0.99 20.36 -0.43
CA ARG A 134 -0.60 21.52 0.39
C ARG A 134 -1.81 22.07 1.11
N ARG A 135 -1.59 22.55 2.32
CA ARG A 135 -2.60 23.25 3.10
C ARG A 135 -1.99 24.49 3.70
N SER A 136 -2.59 25.63 3.40
CA SER A 136 -2.24 26.91 3.99
C SER A 136 -3.24 27.27 5.08
N VAL A 137 -2.77 27.47 6.32
CA VAL A 137 -3.63 27.84 7.45
C VAL A 137 -3.26 29.24 7.92
N LEU A 138 -4.24 30.13 7.98
CA LEU A 138 -4.07 31.44 8.62
C LEU A 138 -4.04 31.28 10.14
N VAL A 139 -2.97 31.76 10.75
CA VAL A 139 -2.76 31.85 12.20
C VAL A 139 -2.84 33.33 12.58
N GLY A 140 -4.07 33.79 12.89
CA GLY A 140 -4.37 35.20 13.10
C GLY A 140 -4.53 35.98 11.80
N PHE A 141 -4.21 37.29 11.81
CA PHE A 141 -4.34 38.18 10.64
C PHE A 141 -3.05 38.34 9.81
N VAL A 142 -1.94 37.70 10.22
CA VAL A 142 -0.61 38.03 9.68
C VAL A 142 0.29 36.83 9.42
N ASN A 143 0.09 35.70 10.11
CA ASN A 143 0.96 34.54 9.95
C ASN A 143 0.24 33.45 9.17
N GLN A 144 0.86 32.96 8.11
CA GLN A 144 0.43 31.78 7.38
C GLN A 144 1.32 30.62 7.80
N LYS A 145 0.72 29.50 8.21
CA LYS A 145 1.43 28.24 8.43
C LYS A 145 1.07 27.29 7.31
N ASP A 146 2.08 26.90 6.55
CA ASP A 146 1.95 25.95 5.46
C ASP A 146 2.24 24.53 5.97
N TYR A 147 1.43 23.60 5.49
CA TYR A 147 1.61 22.17 5.66
C TYR A 147 1.77 21.55 4.27
N VAL A 148 2.83 20.79 4.08
CA VAL A 148 3.11 20.12 2.81
C VAL A 148 3.09 18.62 3.05
N LEU A 149 2.24 17.92 2.30
CA LEU A 149 2.27 16.48 2.12
C LEU A 149 3.16 16.18 0.92
N SER A 150 4.26 15.46 1.16
CA SER A 150 5.20 15.07 0.11
C SER A 150 5.53 13.59 0.20
N ALA A 151 6.10 13.05 -0.88
CA ALA A 151 6.49 11.64 -0.97
C ALA A 151 5.37 10.66 -0.54
N GLY A 152 4.11 11.03 -0.77
CA GLY A 152 2.96 10.20 -0.44
C GLY A 152 2.93 8.99 -1.36
N VAL A 153 2.91 7.80 -0.78
CA VAL A 153 2.85 6.52 -1.48
C VAL A 153 1.92 5.56 -0.76
N PHE A 154 1.16 4.77 -1.53
CA PHE A 154 0.43 3.63 -1.01
C PHE A 154 0.47 2.48 -2.00
N SER A 155 0.46 1.25 -1.49
CA SER A 155 0.57 0.06 -2.32
C SER A 155 -0.41 -1.02 -1.91
N LYS A 156 -0.95 -1.72 -2.91
CA LYS A 156 -1.82 -2.90 -2.78
C LYS A 156 -3.07 -2.67 -1.91
N ALA A 157 -3.67 -1.49 -2.02
CA ALA A 157 -4.92 -1.18 -1.36
C ALA A 157 -6.05 -2.01 -1.99
N ARG A 158 -6.76 -2.80 -1.18
CA ARG A 158 -7.77 -3.76 -1.63
C ARG A 158 -9.16 -3.35 -1.16
N LEU A 159 -10.14 -3.59 -2.03
CA LEU A 159 -11.57 -3.50 -1.73
C LEU A 159 -12.01 -4.61 -0.78
#